data_AF-A0A9Q5VBH3-F1
#
_entry.id   AF-A0A9Q5VBH3-F1
#
_cell.length_a   1.000
_cell.length_b   1.000
_cell.length_c   1.000
_cell.angle_alpha   90.00
_cell.angle_beta   90.00
_cell.angle_gamma   90.00
#
_symmetry.space_group_name_H-M   'P 1'
#
loop_
_entity.id
_entity.type
_entity.pdbx_description
1 polymer ?
#
loop_
_entity_poly.entity_id
_entity_poly.type
_entity_poly.pdbx_seq_one_letter_code
_entity_poly.pdbx_strand_id
1 'polypeptide(L)'
;MKKNTITTILTSAILALTTFSVYAENPPTAHTTHNITVNNSSKWYVKIVGISPFQPAYFIDQINNVYSSELNYIVSKDNSAQYGFAFSFNGSTDFNVAYTITAIDTSQSADADQKKTKSCTFIVGANGPADPNIHVENYQGAQCNYQIIEGKGEDFTLN
;
A
#
# COMPACT_ATOMS: atom_id res chain seq x y z
N MET A 1 -7.16 47.61 68.29
CA MET A 1 -7.85 47.32 67.00
C MET A 1 -6.81 46.84 65.99
N LYS A 2 -6.70 45.53 65.74
CA LYS A 2 -5.79 44.97 64.73
C LYS A 2 -6.50 45.01 63.36
N LYS A 3 -5.91 45.67 62.37
CA LYS A 3 -6.37 45.64 60.97
C LYS A 3 -5.79 44.37 60.31
N ASN A 4 -6.66 43.51 59.81
CA ASN A 4 -6.27 42.38 58.96
C ASN A 4 -6.20 42.87 57.52
N THR A 5 -5.01 42.83 56.92
CA THR A 5 -4.80 43.07 55.49
C THR A 5 -4.95 41.74 54.76
N ILE A 6 -5.97 41.63 53.91
CA ILE A 6 -6.15 40.46 53.02
C ILE A 6 -5.38 40.76 51.74
N THR A 7 -4.32 39.99 51.49
CA THR A 7 -3.55 40.06 50.23
C THR A 7 -4.11 39.02 49.27
N THR A 8 -4.79 39.47 48.22
CA THR A 8 -5.27 38.60 47.13
C THR A 8 -4.14 38.39 46.13
N ILE A 9 -3.60 37.17 46.02
CA ILE A 9 -2.60 36.81 45.02
C ILE A 9 -3.34 36.43 43.72
N LEU A 10 -3.19 37.25 42.69
CA LEU A 10 -3.67 36.95 41.33
C LEU A 10 -2.67 35.98 40.67
N THR A 11 -3.01 34.70 40.55
CA THR A 11 -2.26 33.72 39.76
C THR A 11 -2.60 33.91 38.28
N SER A 12 -1.67 34.49 37.51
CA SER A 12 -1.77 34.53 36.04
C SER A 12 -1.33 33.18 35.47
N ALA A 13 -2.26 32.42 34.89
CA ALA A 13 -1.96 31.22 34.14
C ALA A 13 -1.50 31.60 32.72
N ILE A 14 -0.23 31.35 32.42
CA ILE A 14 0.34 31.55 31.07
C ILE A 14 -0.07 30.34 30.22
N LEU A 15 -0.98 30.56 29.27
CA LEU A 15 -1.39 29.55 28.30
C LEU A 15 -0.32 29.46 27.20
N ALA A 16 0.55 28.45 27.28
CA ALA A 16 1.54 28.18 26.24
C ALA A 16 0.85 27.53 25.02
N LEU A 17 0.62 28.31 23.95
CA LEU A 17 0.24 27.75 22.65
C LEU A 17 1.46 27.09 22.00
N THR A 18 1.55 25.77 22.10
CA THR A 18 2.47 24.99 21.28
C THR A 18 1.97 24.98 19.85
N THR A 19 2.65 25.70 18.96
CA THR A 19 2.43 25.59 17.51
C THR A 19 2.97 24.25 17.05
N PHE A 20 2.09 23.33 16.65
CA PHE A 20 2.49 22.14 15.93
C PHE A 20 2.84 22.54 14.50
N SER A 21 4.14 22.57 14.19
CA SER A 21 4.58 22.62 12.79
C SER A 21 4.25 21.27 12.16
N VAL A 22 3.15 21.21 11.40
CA VAL A 22 2.86 20.07 10.54
C VAL A 22 3.82 20.18 9.35
N TYR A 23 4.88 19.38 9.35
CA TYR A 23 5.70 19.20 8.16
C TYR A 23 4.85 18.46 7.13
N ALA A 24 4.54 19.12 6.01
CA ALA A 24 4.00 18.45 4.84
C ALA A 24 5.14 17.65 4.20
N GLU A 25 5.11 16.33 4.31
CA GLU A 25 5.94 15.49 3.45
C GLU A 25 5.52 15.73 2.00
N ASN A 26 6.49 15.93 1.10
CA ASN A 26 6.18 15.94 -0.33
C ASN A 26 5.63 14.56 -0.70
N PRO A 27 4.47 14.49 -1.37
CA PRO A 27 3.89 13.21 -1.75
C PRO A 27 4.88 12.45 -2.66
N PRO A 28 5.05 11.13 -2.46
CA PRO A 28 5.95 10.35 -3.28
C PRO A 28 5.46 10.35 -4.74
N THR A 29 6.40 10.37 -5.69
CA THR A 29 6.09 10.26 -7.11
C THR A 29 6.17 8.79 -7.53
N ALA A 30 5.20 8.33 -8.31
CA ALA A 30 5.21 6.96 -8.84
C ALA A 30 6.43 6.76 -9.74
N HIS A 31 7.19 5.69 -9.48
CA HIS A 31 8.31 5.24 -10.30
C HIS A 31 7.85 4.26 -11.38
N THR A 32 6.92 3.37 -11.04
CA THR A 32 6.27 2.43 -11.95
C THR A 32 4.77 2.44 -11.72
N THR A 33 4.01 2.06 -12.74
CA THR A 33 2.53 1.95 -12.69
C THR A 33 2.11 0.57 -13.15
N HIS A 34 1.14 0.00 -12.44
CA HIS A 34 0.73 -1.38 -12.53
C HIS A 34 -0.80 -1.48 -12.58
N ASN A 35 -1.32 -2.43 -13.34
CA ASN A 35 -2.73 -2.79 -13.32
C ASN A 35 -2.93 -4.18 -12.71
N ILE A 36 -4.04 -4.37 -12.00
CA ILE A 36 -4.50 -5.68 -11.53
C ILE A 36 -5.86 -5.94 -12.15
N THR A 37 -5.96 -7.00 -12.94
CA THR A 37 -7.15 -7.36 -13.71
C THR A 37 -7.62 -8.78 -13.39
N VAL A 38 -8.88 -9.07 -13.66
CA VAL A 38 -9.48 -10.40 -13.46
C VAL A 38 -10.06 -10.87 -14.80
N ASN A 39 -9.68 -12.06 -15.25
CA ASN A 39 -10.10 -12.58 -16.57
C ASN A 39 -11.46 -13.30 -16.55
N ASN A 40 -11.88 -13.79 -15.38
CA ASN A 40 -13.11 -14.54 -15.20
C ASN A 40 -14.18 -13.74 -14.43
N SER A 41 -15.31 -14.35 -14.11
CA SER A 41 -16.39 -13.70 -13.36
C SER A 41 -16.18 -13.68 -11.84
N SER A 42 -15.02 -14.13 -11.33
CA SER A 42 -14.74 -14.11 -9.89
C SER A 42 -14.51 -12.68 -9.39
N LYS A 43 -14.62 -12.51 -8.08
CA LYS A 43 -14.38 -11.26 -7.37
C LYS A 43 -13.27 -11.49 -6.37
N TRP A 44 -12.23 -10.67 -6.41
CA TRP A 44 -11.02 -10.87 -5.64
C TRP A 44 -10.82 -9.73 -4.64
N TYR A 45 -10.45 -10.09 -3.42
CA TYR A 45 -9.86 -9.14 -2.47
C TYR A 45 -8.34 -9.16 -2.69
N VAL A 46 -7.76 -8.00 -2.92
CA VAL A 46 -6.32 -7.84 -3.16
C VAL A 46 -5.73 -6.94 -2.08
N LYS A 47 -4.59 -7.34 -1.52
CA LYS A 47 -3.79 -6.53 -0.60
C LYS A 47 -2.35 -6.44 -1.10
N ILE A 48 -1.80 -5.23 -1.09
CA ILE A 48 -0.42 -4.92 -1.46
C ILE A 48 0.32 -4.45 -0.21
N VAL A 49 1.49 -5.03 0.07
CA VAL A 49 2.29 -4.69 1.27
C VAL A 49 3.78 -4.67 0.94
N GLY A 50 4.43 -3.55 1.26
CA GLY A 50 5.90 -3.42 1.17
C GLY A 50 6.61 -4.09 2.36
N ILE A 51 7.79 -4.67 2.10
CA ILE A 51 8.63 -5.31 3.14
C ILE A 51 10.07 -4.75 3.17
N SER A 52 10.38 -3.73 2.36
CA SER A 52 11.70 -3.12 2.29
C SER A 52 12.10 -2.45 3.62
N PRO A 53 13.22 -2.84 4.25
CA PRO A 53 13.58 -2.40 5.61
C PRO A 53 14.27 -1.04 5.67
N PHE A 54 14.92 -0.59 4.58
CA PHE A 54 15.77 0.60 4.58
C PHE A 54 15.16 1.77 3.80
N GLN A 55 14.58 1.50 2.63
CA GLN A 55 13.81 2.48 1.87
C GLN A 55 12.34 2.07 1.89
N PRO A 56 11.47 2.82 2.60
CA PRO A 56 10.05 2.48 2.66
C PRO A 56 9.43 2.50 1.26
N ALA A 57 8.73 1.42 0.94
CA ALA A 57 7.85 1.35 -0.21
C ALA A 57 6.55 2.10 0.09
N TYR A 58 6.11 2.90 -0.88
CA TYR A 58 4.81 3.53 -0.92
C TYR A 58 4.07 3.07 -2.16
N PHE A 59 2.76 2.97 -2.04
CA PHE A 59 1.88 2.64 -3.12
C PHE A 59 0.86 3.75 -3.28
N ILE A 60 0.65 4.18 -4.52
CA ILE A 60 -0.26 5.27 -4.88
C ILE A 60 -1.46 4.65 -5.57
N ASP A 61 -2.65 4.77 -4.99
CA ASP A 61 -3.90 4.48 -5.70
C ASP A 61 -4.11 5.53 -6.78
N GLN A 62 -4.01 5.14 -8.04
CA GLN A 62 -4.05 6.06 -9.18
C GLN A 62 -5.45 6.64 -9.42
N ILE A 63 -6.51 5.98 -8.92
CA ILE A 63 -7.89 6.42 -9.10
C ILE A 63 -8.22 7.51 -8.07
N ASN A 64 -7.85 7.26 -6.81
CA ASN A 64 -8.18 8.15 -5.70
C ASN A 64 -7.06 9.16 -5.38
N ASN A 65 -5.90 9.02 -6.00
CA ASN A 65 -4.70 9.83 -5.79
C ASN A 65 -4.29 9.90 -4.31
N VAL A 66 -4.36 8.75 -3.62
CA VAL A 66 -3.94 8.59 -2.22
C VAL A 66 -2.75 7.64 -2.15
N TYR A 67 -1.83 7.86 -1.23
CA TYR A 67 -0.66 7.00 -1.05
C TYR A 67 -0.59 6.40 0.36
N SER A 68 -0.05 5.19 0.45
CA SER A 68 0.05 4.42 1.69
C SER A 68 1.18 3.38 1.60
N SER A 69 1.64 2.85 2.72
CA SER A 69 2.55 1.69 2.75
C SER A 69 1.86 0.36 2.43
N GLU A 70 0.53 0.37 2.37
CA GLU A 70 -0.30 -0.75 1.92
C GLU A 70 -1.54 -0.26 1.16
N LEU A 71 -2.00 -1.05 0.18
CA LEU A 71 -3.26 -0.81 -0.52
C LEU A 71 -4.14 -2.05 -0.50
N ASN A 72 -5.45 -1.83 -0.52
CA ASN A 72 -6.44 -2.90 -0.57
C ASN A 72 -7.44 -2.59 -1.68
N TYR A 73 -7.79 -3.60 -2.47
CA TYR A 73 -8.72 -3.48 -3.59
C TYR A 73 -9.75 -4.60 -3.60
N ILE A 74 -10.91 -4.27 -4.16
CA ILE A 74 -11.89 -5.26 -4.60
C ILE A 74 -11.88 -5.27 -6.12
N VAL A 75 -11.35 -6.33 -6.72
CA VAL A 75 -11.12 -6.42 -8.17
C VAL A 75 -12.08 -7.44 -8.78
N SER A 76 -12.61 -7.14 -9.96
CA SER A 76 -13.44 -8.03 -10.77
C SER A 76 -13.21 -7.76 -12.25
N LYS A 77 -13.83 -8.53 -13.14
CA LYS A 77 -13.73 -8.34 -14.59
C LYS A 77 -14.05 -6.92 -15.05
N ASP A 78 -15.03 -6.30 -14.41
CA ASP A 78 -15.52 -4.96 -14.75
C ASP A 78 -14.91 -3.87 -13.86
N ASN A 79 -14.05 -4.24 -12.90
CA ASN A 79 -13.42 -3.31 -11.96
C ASN A 79 -11.96 -3.70 -11.71
N SER A 80 -11.05 -3.19 -12.55
CA SER A 80 -9.61 -3.33 -12.37
C SER A 80 -9.08 -2.37 -11.31
N ALA A 81 -7.97 -2.74 -10.65
CA ALA A 81 -7.20 -1.81 -9.83
C ALA A 81 -6.00 -1.26 -10.61
N GLN A 82 -5.64 -0.01 -10.34
CA GLN A 82 -4.41 0.59 -10.84
C GLN A 82 -3.66 1.25 -9.69
N TYR A 83 -2.38 0.91 -9.55
CA TYR A 83 -1.53 1.46 -8.50
C TYR A 83 -0.15 1.84 -9.03
N GLY A 84 0.47 2.84 -8.42
CA GLY A 84 1.87 3.19 -8.63
C GLY A 84 2.74 2.68 -7.49
N PHE A 85 3.93 2.20 -7.78
CA PHE A 85 4.96 1.94 -6.77
C PHE A 85 5.87 3.16 -6.67
N ALA A 86 6.21 3.54 -5.43
CA ALA A 86 7.07 4.67 -5.14
C ALA A 86 7.98 4.39 -3.94
N PHE A 87 9.03 5.17 -3.82
CA PHE A 87 9.90 5.22 -2.64
C PHE A 87 10.18 6.69 -2.31
N SER A 88 10.45 6.97 -1.03
CA SER A 88 10.83 8.33 -0.62
C SER A 88 12.23 8.65 -1.15
N PHE A 89 12.34 9.70 -1.97
CA PHE A 89 13.59 10.06 -2.64
C PHE A 89 14.34 11.13 -1.83
N ASN A 90 15.31 10.71 -1.02
CA ASN A 90 16.21 11.61 -0.27
C ASN A 90 17.63 11.69 -0.88
N GLY A 91 17.75 11.57 -2.20
CA GLY A 91 19.00 11.80 -2.95
C GLY A 91 19.65 10.57 -3.58
N SER A 92 19.38 9.36 -3.09
CA SER A 92 19.75 8.10 -3.77
C SER A 92 18.76 6.98 -3.44
N THR A 93 18.44 6.12 -4.41
CA THR A 93 17.71 4.88 -4.17
C THR A 93 18.64 3.68 -4.29
N ASP A 94 18.47 2.72 -3.39
CA ASP A 94 19.20 1.44 -3.42
C ASP A 94 18.53 0.41 -4.34
N PHE A 95 17.36 0.73 -4.90
CA PHE A 95 16.51 -0.16 -5.70
C PHE A 95 16.19 -1.50 -5.02
N ASN A 96 16.22 -1.56 -3.68
CA ASN A 96 15.79 -2.72 -2.92
C ASN A 96 14.26 -2.79 -2.88
N VAL A 97 13.67 -3.13 -4.02
CA VAL A 97 12.23 -3.34 -4.19
C VAL A 97 11.89 -4.73 -3.64
N ALA A 98 11.02 -4.76 -2.64
CA ALA A 98 10.45 -6.01 -2.14
C ALA A 98 9.04 -5.75 -1.59
N TYR A 99 8.04 -6.32 -2.23
CA TYR A 99 6.65 -6.26 -1.77
C TYR A 99 5.85 -7.47 -2.23
N THR A 100 4.68 -7.67 -1.63
CA THR A 100 3.76 -8.72 -2.03
C THR A 100 2.44 -8.15 -2.53
N ILE A 101 1.84 -8.84 -3.49
CA ILE A 101 0.44 -8.68 -3.88
C ILE A 101 -0.25 -9.99 -3.55
N THR A 102 -1.11 -9.99 -2.55
CA THR A 102 -1.88 -11.17 -2.15
C THR A 102 -3.32 -10.98 -2.59
N ALA A 103 -3.86 -11.92 -3.35
CA ALA A 103 -5.22 -11.92 -3.83
C ALA A 103 -5.96 -13.17 -3.35
N ILE A 104 -7.20 -13.01 -2.87
CA ILE A 104 -8.08 -14.11 -2.46
C ILE A 104 -9.39 -14.00 -3.22
N ASP A 105 -9.82 -15.09 -3.85
CA ASP A 105 -11.14 -15.17 -4.49
C ASP A 105 -12.22 -15.16 -3.40
N THR A 106 -13.07 -14.15 -3.46
CA THR A 106 -14.19 -13.89 -2.55
C THR A 106 -15.55 -14.19 -3.19
N SER A 107 -15.57 -14.74 -4.40
CA SER A 107 -16.81 -15.18 -5.06
C SER A 107 -17.46 -16.39 -4.36
N GLN A 108 -16.67 -17.14 -3.58
CA GLN A 108 -17.13 -18.26 -2.78
C GLN A 108 -16.71 -18.06 -1.33
N SER A 109 -17.58 -18.43 -0.38
CA SER A 109 -17.20 -18.47 1.04
C SER A 109 -16.32 -19.69 1.28
N ALA A 110 -15.20 -19.50 1.97
CA ALA A 110 -14.50 -20.62 2.55
C ALA A 110 -15.36 -21.25 3.65
N ASP A 111 -15.46 -22.58 3.70
CA ASP A 111 -16.10 -23.33 4.78
C ASP A 111 -15.16 -24.38 5.37
N ALA A 112 -15.46 -24.82 6.59
CA ALA A 112 -14.66 -25.81 7.32
C ALA A 112 -14.67 -27.20 6.65
N ASP A 113 -15.60 -27.42 5.71
CA ASP A 113 -15.98 -28.74 5.20
C ASP A 113 -15.54 -29.03 3.76
N GLN A 114 -14.60 -28.24 3.20
CA GLN A 114 -13.73 -28.52 2.02
C GLN A 114 -13.68 -27.41 0.96
N LYS A 115 -14.34 -26.24 1.13
CA LYS A 115 -14.18 -25.14 0.15
C LYS A 115 -13.03 -24.22 0.54
N LYS A 116 -11.83 -24.51 0.04
CA LYS A 116 -10.72 -23.55 0.06
C LYS A 116 -10.92 -22.54 -1.07
N THR A 117 -10.81 -21.25 -0.77
CA THR A 117 -10.84 -20.21 -1.81
C THR A 117 -9.54 -20.22 -2.60
N LYS A 118 -9.63 -19.92 -3.90
CA LYS A 118 -8.45 -19.65 -4.72
C LYS A 118 -7.70 -18.46 -4.13
N SER A 119 -6.38 -18.52 -4.15
CA SER A 119 -5.55 -17.37 -3.81
C SER A 119 -4.30 -17.33 -4.66
N CYS A 120 -3.75 -16.13 -4.82
CA CYS A 120 -2.50 -15.87 -5.50
C CYS A 120 -1.63 -14.97 -4.66
N THR A 121 -0.33 -15.24 -4.64
CA THR A 121 0.65 -14.35 -4.05
C THR A 121 1.71 -14.03 -5.10
N PHE A 122 1.82 -12.76 -5.47
CA PHE A 122 2.94 -12.25 -6.26
C PHE A 122 3.98 -11.73 -5.28
N ILE A 123 5.19 -12.27 -5.37
CA ILE A 123 6.36 -11.78 -4.63
C ILE A 123 7.13 -10.93 -5.63
N VAL A 124 7.05 -9.61 -5.48
CA VAL A 124 7.64 -8.65 -6.39
C VAL A 124 8.95 -8.17 -5.81
N GLY A 125 10.04 -8.42 -6.54
CA GLY A 125 11.33 -7.80 -6.31
C GLY A 125 11.95 -7.29 -7.61
N ALA A 126 13.21 -6.87 -7.53
CA ALA A 126 14.00 -6.45 -8.69
C ALA A 126 15.44 -6.92 -8.54
N ASN A 127 16.06 -7.36 -9.65
CA ASN A 127 17.50 -7.62 -9.71
C ASN A 127 18.29 -6.31 -9.94
N GLY A 128 17.62 -5.26 -10.42
CA GLY A 128 18.17 -3.95 -10.66
C GLY A 128 17.14 -3.00 -11.28
N PRO A 129 17.55 -1.77 -11.66
CA PRO A 129 16.67 -0.82 -12.31
C PRO A 129 16.09 -1.40 -13.61
N ALA A 130 14.76 -1.36 -13.74
CA ALA A 130 14.02 -1.90 -14.88
C ALA A 130 14.23 -3.41 -15.15
N ASP A 131 14.71 -4.17 -14.16
CA ASP A 131 14.86 -5.64 -14.22
C ASP A 131 14.06 -6.31 -13.08
N PRO A 132 12.73 -6.44 -13.26
CA PRO A 132 11.86 -7.01 -12.24
C PRO A 132 12.11 -8.52 -12.08
N ASN A 133 12.07 -8.98 -10.84
CA ASN A 133 12.19 -10.39 -10.48
C ASN A 133 10.94 -10.80 -9.69
N ILE A 134 9.95 -11.33 -10.40
CA ILE A 134 8.62 -11.63 -9.85
C ILE A 134 8.37 -13.13 -9.83
N HIS A 135 7.99 -13.63 -8.65
CA HIS A 135 7.54 -15.01 -8.46
C HIS A 135 6.04 -15.02 -8.18
N VAL A 136 5.33 -16.01 -8.71
CA VAL A 136 3.87 -16.16 -8.55
C VAL A 136 3.55 -17.50 -7.90
N GLU A 137 2.93 -17.45 -6.74
CA GLU A 137 2.41 -18.63 -6.05
C GLU A 137 0.90 -18.73 -6.28
N ASN A 138 0.49 -19.88 -6.81
CA ASN A 138 -0.90 -20.18 -7.15
C ASN A 138 -1.44 -21.26 -6.20
N TYR A 139 -2.49 -20.92 -5.45
CA TYR A 139 -3.10 -21.84 -4.48
C TYR A 139 -4.48 -22.28 -4.93
N GLN A 140 -4.82 -23.53 -4.63
CA GLN A 140 -6.16 -24.11 -4.86
C GLN A 140 -6.62 -24.02 -6.33
N GLY A 141 -5.70 -24.17 -7.28
CA GLY A 141 -5.99 -24.15 -8.71
C GLY A 141 -6.21 -22.75 -9.30
N ALA A 142 -5.80 -21.69 -8.60
CA ALA A 142 -5.67 -20.37 -9.20
C ALA A 142 -4.67 -20.39 -10.38
N GLN A 143 -4.87 -19.50 -11.35
CA GLN A 143 -4.03 -19.38 -12.56
C GLN A 143 -3.64 -17.92 -12.80
N CYS A 144 -2.98 -17.34 -11.81
CA CYS A 144 -2.48 -15.99 -11.84
C CYS A 144 -1.14 -15.89 -12.60
N ASN A 145 -0.94 -14.76 -13.27
CA ASN A 145 0.27 -14.45 -14.01
C ASN A 145 0.53 -12.93 -14.00
N TYR A 146 1.71 -12.55 -14.50
CA TYR A 146 2.08 -11.16 -14.71
C TYR A 146 2.66 -10.99 -16.12
N GLN A 147 2.67 -9.73 -16.57
CA GLN A 147 3.32 -9.33 -17.81
C GLN A 147 4.13 -8.06 -17.57
N ILE A 148 5.37 -8.06 -18.04
CA ILE A 148 6.22 -6.85 -18.04
C ILE A 148 5.74 -5.92 -19.16
N ILE A 149 5.49 -4.66 -18.80
CA ILE A 149 5.10 -3.58 -19.70
C ILE A 149 6.27 -2.61 -19.80
N GLU A 150 6.98 -2.66 -20.94
CA GLU A 150 8.19 -1.90 -21.18
C GLU A 150 7.99 -0.39 -20.90
N GLY A 151 8.89 0.17 -20.08
CA GLY A 151 8.88 1.58 -19.69
C GLY A 151 7.77 1.99 -18.70
N LYS A 152 6.98 1.05 -18.18
CA LYS A 152 5.89 1.36 -17.21
C LYS A 152 5.98 0.59 -15.90
N GLY A 153 6.20 -0.73 -15.96
CA GLY A 153 6.11 -1.62 -14.81
C GLY A 153 5.54 -2.97 -15.23
N GLU A 154 4.75 -3.60 -14.37
CA GLU A 154 4.15 -4.91 -14.62
C GLU A 154 2.64 -4.90 -14.37
N ASP A 155 1.91 -5.59 -15.23
CA ASP A 155 0.49 -5.84 -15.07
C ASP A 155 0.27 -7.25 -14.52
N PHE A 156 -0.70 -7.39 -13.61
CA PHE A 156 -1.04 -8.61 -12.91
C PHE A 156 -2.43 -9.08 -13.30
N THR A 157 -2.55 -10.39 -13.54
CA THR A 157 -3.82 -11.01 -13.95
C THR A 157 -4.21 -12.11 -12.97
N LEU A 158 -5.46 -12.05 -12.51
CA LEU A 158 -6.07 -13.01 -11.59
C LEU A 158 -7.06 -13.94 -12.32
N ASN A 159 -7.05 -15.23 -11.98
CA ASN A 159 -7.94 -16.25 -12.57
C ASN A 159 -8.14 -17.47 -11.66
#